data_AF-A0A3N0GWW4-F1
#
_entry.id   AF-A0A3N0GWW4-F1
#
_cell.length_a   1.000
_cell.length_b   1.000
_cell.length_c   1.000
_cell.angle_alpha   90.00
_cell.angle_beta   90.00
_cell.angle_gamma   90.00
#
_symmetry.space_group_name_H-M   'P 1'
#
loop_
_entity.id
_entity.type
_entity.pdbx_description
1 polymer ?
#
loop_
_entity_poly.entity_id
_entity_poly.type
_entity_poly.pdbx_seq_one_letter_code
_entity_poly.pdbx_strand_id
1 'polypeptide(L)'
;MSPWSAMPTDCLPTLRRAVVEHAGDGTDVRTTVLSLCIEAVAFAREGETRQVGTRARSAAHLLLELTCPQLDATSLRELSMACERAAVRRG
;
A
#
# COMPACT_ATOMS: atom_id res chain seq x y z
N MET A 1 -7.15 -17.89 8.99
CA MET A 1 -6.03 -17.63 8.07
C MET A 1 -5.60 -16.19 8.26
N SER A 2 -4.31 -15.93 8.49
CA SER A 2 -3.84 -14.54 8.59
C SER A 2 -3.89 -13.91 7.19
N PRO A 3 -4.36 -12.66 7.01
CA PRO A 3 -4.40 -11.99 5.70
C PRO A 3 -3.02 -11.88 5.02
N TRP A 4 -1.95 -12.14 5.78
CA TRP A 4 -0.56 -12.16 5.36
C TRP A 4 -0.14 -13.43 4.59
N SER A 5 -0.89 -14.52 4.66
CA SER A 5 -0.47 -15.82 4.10
C SER A 5 -0.61 -15.94 2.58
N ALA A 6 -1.32 -15.02 1.92
CA ALA A 6 -1.45 -14.97 0.46
C ALA A 6 -0.63 -13.83 -0.17
N MET A 7 0.20 -13.15 0.63
CA MET A 7 0.81 -11.89 0.22
C MET A 7 2.00 -12.13 -0.71
N PRO A 8 2.06 -11.46 -1.88
CA PRO A 8 3.21 -11.55 -2.76
C PRO A 8 4.44 -10.92 -2.09
N THR A 9 5.41 -11.75 -1.70
CA THR A 9 6.62 -11.36 -0.97
C THR A 9 7.50 -10.35 -1.73
N ASP A 10 7.33 -10.25 -3.04
CA ASP A 10 7.99 -9.30 -3.95
C ASP A 10 7.60 -7.83 -3.69
N CYS A 11 6.43 -7.58 -3.10
CA CYS A 11 5.91 -6.24 -2.85
C CYS A 11 6.45 -5.60 -1.57
N LEU A 12 6.78 -6.42 -0.57
CA LEU A 12 7.10 -5.99 0.79
C LEU A 12 8.29 -5.01 0.89
N PRO A 13 9.42 -5.20 0.19
CA PRO A 13 10.54 -4.27 0.29
C PRO A 13 10.21 -2.86 -0.19
N THR A 14 9.42 -2.75 -1.27
CA THR A 14 9.00 -1.46 -1.84
C THR A 14 8.07 -0.72 -0.90
N LEU A 15 7.06 -1.42 -0.36
CA LEU A 15 6.09 -0.83 0.55
C LEU A 15 6.74 -0.43 1.88
N ARG A 16 7.58 -1.30 2.46
CA ARG A 16 8.29 -1.00 3.71
C ARG A 16 9.16 0.24 3.59
N ARG A 17 9.88 0.41 2.47
CA ARG A 17 10.69 1.62 2.24
C ARG A 17 9.83 2.88 2.22
N ALA A 18 8.75 2.87 1.44
CA ALA A 18 7.84 4.01 1.33
C ALA A 18 7.18 4.36 2.69
N VAL A 19 6.79 3.35 3.48
CA VAL A 19 6.23 3.55 4.82
C VAL A 19 7.23 4.21 5.76
N VAL A 20 8.49 3.76 5.77
CA VAL A 20 9.53 4.36 6.62
C VAL A 20 9.77 5.82 6.23
N GLU A 21 9.70 6.14 4.94
CA GLU A 21 9.97 7.47 4.41
C GLU A 21 8.80 8.44 4.60
N HIS A 22 7.55 7.96 4.54
CA HIS A 22 6.38 8.83 4.40
C HIS A 22 5.29 8.65 5.48
N ALA A 23 5.29 7.60 6.30
CA ALA A 23 4.21 7.37 7.28
C ALA A 23 4.35 8.16 8.59
N GLY A 24 5.38 9.00 8.73
CA GLY A 24 5.71 9.73 9.95
C GLY A 24 6.41 8.89 11.02
N ASP A 25 6.64 9.50 12.19
CA ASP A 25 7.34 8.89 13.32
C ASP A 25 6.35 8.27 14.31
N GLY A 26 6.08 6.98 14.13
CA GLY A 26 5.28 6.17 15.04
C GLY A 26 5.21 4.72 14.57
N THR A 27 5.61 3.78 15.42
CA THR A 27 5.62 2.34 15.07
C THR A 27 4.21 1.85 14.73
N ASP A 28 3.20 2.31 15.45
CA ASP A 28 1.81 1.92 15.22
C ASP A 28 1.28 2.50 13.89
N VAL A 29 1.57 3.77 13.61
CA VAL A 29 1.19 4.41 12.34
C VAL A 29 1.85 3.70 11.16
N ARG A 30 3.15 3.40 11.24
CA ARG A 30 3.88 2.67 10.20
C ARG A 30 3.28 1.28 9.97
N THR A 31 2.89 0.59 11.03
CA THR A 31 2.29 -0.75 10.95
C THR A 31 0.92 -0.71 10.28
N THR A 32 0.08 0.26 10.66
CA THR A 32 -1.23 0.49 10.05
C THR A 32 -1.11 0.85 8.57
N VAL A 33 -0.26 1.83 8.22
CA VAL A 33 -0.03 2.25 6.83
C VAL A 33 0.49 1.09 5.99
N LEU A 34 1.44 0.30 6.50
CA LEU A 34 1.95 -0.87 5.79
C LEU A 34 0.84 -1.92 5.54
N SER A 35 0.00 -2.18 6.53
CA SER A 35 -1.11 -3.13 6.41
C SER A 35 -2.12 -2.69 5.35
N LEU A 36 -2.52 -1.42 5.36
CA LEU A 36 -3.45 -0.86 4.36
C LEU A 36 -2.88 -0.89 2.94
N CYS A 37 -1.59 -0.57 2.79
CA CYS A 37 -0.89 -0.68 1.50
C CYS A 37 -0.87 -2.12 0.98
N ILE A 38 -0.65 -3.09 1.86
CA ILE A 38 -0.68 -4.52 1.53
C ILE A 38 -2.07 -4.96 1.08
N GLU A 39 -3.11 -4.59 1.83
CA GLU A 39 -4.50 -4.90 1.50
C GLU A 39 -4.90 -4.30 0.15
N ALA A 40 -4.52 -3.05 -0.13
CA ALA A 40 -4.78 -2.40 -1.41
C ALA A 40 -4.13 -3.14 -2.59
N VAL A 41 -2.88 -3.60 -2.43
CA VAL A 41 -2.16 -4.37 -3.46
C VAL A 41 -2.79 -5.74 -3.66
N ALA A 42 -3.15 -6.44 -2.58
CA ALA A 42 -3.83 -7.73 -2.66
C ALA A 42 -5.19 -7.60 -3.37
N PHE A 43 -6.02 -6.66 -2.94
CA PHE A 43 -7.32 -6.36 -3.54
C PHE A 43 -7.21 -6.03 -5.04
N ALA A 44 -6.19 -5.26 -5.44
CA ALA A 44 -5.98 -4.92 -6.83
C ALA A 44 -5.58 -6.13 -7.70
N ARG A 45 -4.84 -7.09 -7.12
CA ARG A 45 -4.38 -8.32 -7.79
C ARG A 45 -5.45 -9.42 -7.85
N GLU A 46 -6.47 -9.38 -6.99
CA GLU A 46 -7.58 -10.36 -6.99
C GLU A 46 -8.55 -10.23 -8.18
N GLY A 47 -8.57 -9.08 -8.87
CA GLY A 47 -9.47 -8.88 -10.02
C GLY A 47 -8.78 -8.94 -11.38
N GLU A 48 -9.43 -8.38 -12.40
CA GLU A 48 -8.90 -8.37 -13.76
C GLU A 48 -7.52 -7.71 -13.86
N THR A 49 -6.65 -8.28 -14.70
CA THR A 49 -5.24 -7.84 -14.86
C THR A 49 -5.10 -6.47 -15.50
N ARG A 50 -6.17 -5.95 -16.11
CA ARG A 50 -6.18 -4.61 -16.71
C ARG A 50 -6.23 -3.57 -15.58
N GLN A 51 -5.24 -2.68 -15.54
CA GLN A 51 -5.17 -1.56 -14.59
C GLN A 51 -4.89 -1.94 -13.12
N VAL A 52 -4.27 -3.10 -12.84
CA VAL A 52 -3.87 -3.52 -11.48
C VAL A 52 -3.14 -2.41 -10.73
N GLY A 53 -2.21 -1.70 -11.38
CA GLY A 53 -1.51 -0.57 -10.77
C GLY A 53 -2.44 0.57 -10.34
N THR A 54 -3.31 1.04 -11.24
CA THR A 54 -4.26 2.13 -10.96
C THR A 54 -5.24 1.74 -9.85
N ARG A 55 -5.71 0.49 -9.84
CA ARG A 55 -6.57 -0.02 -8.77
C ARG A 55 -5.87 -0.02 -7.42
N ALA A 56 -4.62 -0.49 -7.37
CA ALA A 56 -3.83 -0.48 -6.14
C ALA A 56 -3.63 0.94 -5.62
N ARG A 57 -3.30 1.90 -6.51
CA ARG A 57 -3.15 3.31 -6.15
C ARG A 57 -4.42 3.90 -5.57
N SER A 58 -5.55 3.74 -6.27
CA SER A 58 -6.82 4.33 -5.85
C SER A 58 -7.33 3.72 -4.54
N ALA A 59 -7.21 2.39 -4.38
CA ALA A 59 -7.57 1.72 -3.15
C ALA A 59 -6.70 2.18 -1.97
N ALA A 60 -5.38 2.23 -2.17
CA ALA A 60 -4.45 2.70 -1.14
C ALA A 60 -4.73 4.16 -0.75
N HIS A 61 -4.96 5.04 -1.73
CA HIS A 61 -5.26 6.43 -1.47
C HIS A 61 -6.51 6.59 -0.60
N LEU A 62 -7.62 5.94 -0.95
CA LEU A 62 -8.86 6.00 -0.19
C LEU A 62 -8.72 5.40 1.22
N LEU A 63 -8.08 4.24 1.35
CA LEU A 63 -7.89 3.59 2.65
C LEU A 63 -7.03 4.44 3.60
N LEU A 64 -5.94 5.01 3.08
CA LEU A 64 -5.03 5.86 3.86
C LEU A 64 -5.67 7.20 4.22
N GLU A 65 -6.41 7.84 3.30
CA GLU A 65 -7.12 9.09 3.58
C GLU A 65 -8.16 8.91 4.69
N LEU A 66 -8.90 7.80 4.68
CA LEU A 66 -9.94 7.51 5.68
C LEU A 66 -9.39 7.06 7.04
N THR A 67 -8.26 6.34 7.05
CA THR A 67 -7.75 5.67 8.26
C THR A 67 -6.57 6.39 8.89
N CYS A 68 -5.84 7.20 8.11
CA CYS A 68 -4.63 7.89 8.52
C CYS A 68 -4.70 9.40 8.20
N PRO A 69 -5.65 10.14 8.80
CA PRO A 69 -5.84 11.58 8.53
C PRO A 69 -4.65 12.45 8.92
N GLN A 70 -3.68 11.91 9.67
CA GLN A 70 -2.42 12.55 10.02
C GLN A 70 -1.41 12.60 8.87
N LEU A 71 -1.62 11.84 7.78
CA LEU A 71 -0.74 11.88 6.61
C LEU A 71 -0.98 13.18 5.83
N ASP A 72 0.08 13.91 5.54
CA ASP A 72 -0.01 15.03 4.60
C ASP A 72 -0.26 14.55 3.15
N ALA A 73 -0.68 15.48 2.31
CA ALA A 73 -1.04 15.18 0.92
C ALA A 73 0.12 14.57 0.11
N THR A 74 1.36 14.94 0.42
CA THR A 74 2.55 14.42 -0.26
C THR A 74 2.77 12.96 0.13
N SER A 75 2.73 12.67 1.42
CA SER A 75 2.89 11.33 1.99
C SER A 75 1.81 10.39 1.48
N LEU A 76 0.56 10.84 1.47
CA LEU A 76 -0.57 10.09 0.90
C LEU A 76 -0.36 9.76 -0.59
N ARG A 77 0.12 10.72 -1.37
CA ARG A 77 0.45 10.52 -2.79
C ARG A 77 1.59 9.51 -2.97
N GLU A 78 2.69 9.66 -2.25
CA GLU A 78 3.86 8.78 -2.41
C GLU A 78 3.57 7.33 -1.97
N LEU A 79 2.84 7.15 -0.86
CA LEU A 79 2.42 5.83 -0.38
C LEU A 79 1.47 5.14 -1.37
N SER A 80 0.49 5.87 -1.91
CA SER A 80 -0.42 5.32 -2.93
C SER A 80 0.31 4.97 -4.24
N MET A 81 1.30 5.77 -4.68
CA MET A 81 2.15 5.42 -5.83
C MET A 81 3.08 4.22 -5.53
N ALA A 82 3.53 4.05 -4.30
CA ALA A 82 4.29 2.86 -3.92
C ALA A 82 3.46 1.58 -4.06
N CYS A 83 2.15 1.64 -3.74
CA CYS A 83 1.22 0.56 -3.97
C CYS A 83 1.04 0.24 -5.45
N GLU A 84 0.93 1.25 -6.31
CA GLU A 84 0.92 1.07 -7.78
C GLU A 84 2.14 0.29 -8.27
N ARG A 85 3.34 0.77 -7.89
CA ARG A 85 4.62 0.17 -8.29
C ARG A 85 4.77 -1.25 -7.77
N ALA A 86 4.36 -1.51 -6.54
CA ALA A 86 4.37 -2.84 -5.95
C ALA A 86 3.42 -3.78 -6.72
N ALA A 87 2.19 -3.33 -7.00
CA ALA A 87 1.18 -4.15 -7.63
C ALA A 87 1.55 -4.61 -9.05
N VAL A 88 2.26 -3.78 -9.83
CA VAL A 88 2.69 -4.10 -11.21
C VAL A 88 4.01 -4.87 -11.29
N ARG A 89 4.79 -4.94 -10.21
CA ARG A 89 6.05 -5.68 -10.19
C ARG A 89 5.74 -7.18 -10.32
N ARG A 90 6.33 -7.84 -11.32
CA ARG A 90 6.24 -9.30 -11.46
C ARG A 90 7.35 -9.93 -10.62
N GLY A 91 6.97 -10.82 -9.69
CA GLY A 91 7.88 -11.76 -9.04
C GLY A 91 8.24 -12.92 -9.96
#